data_AF-A0A5P6AA99-F1
#
_entry.id   AF-A0A5P6AA99-F1
#
_cell.length_a   1.000
_cell.length_b   1.000
_cell.length_c   1.000
_cell.angle_alpha   90.00
_cell.angle_beta   90.00
_cell.angle_gamma   90.00
#
_symmetry.space_group_name_H-M   'P 1'
#
loop_
_entity.id
_entity.type
_entity.pdbx_description
1 polymer ?
#
loop_
_entity_poly.entity_id
_entity_poly.type
_entity_poly.pdbx_seq_one_letter_code
_entity_poly.pdbx_strand_id
1 'polypeptide(L)'
;MHPWKKKFVVSQLALACTLAVTSQASASTDISGTTYTTFKHYNDAAYSDGVYYNGYVGWNNYATDSIYNGDIYPVINKAVVNGVISTYYLDDGLATNTNSNSLTIKDSTIHGMITSECMTTVCVDRDATGYVYDRLALTVDNSTIDDNYEHYTYNGTHADGTVDTHIVDVYDLGTAITLDQEVDLVIKNNSHVAGIDLTQGYEWRDTDDNTVSTGVDSSEVFHNAINVMDSTVTSGSWSDEGTSGWFGNNNNASTYSGTGFNADDIAISAVANPHADNAMQTTVNLTNSTLMGDILFSSNFDENFFPNGADSYRDTDSAVDTNGWDGTDRMDVTLNNGSKWVGAAMSMHQVDSDGDGVYDSFAVGTEATATLLDITANSLWPWSTYGINNSDTAYDENGHVIGNEVYQSGLFNVTLNGGSRWDTTKTSLIDTLSINGGSVVSVADSTGF
;
A
#
# COMPACT_ATOMS: atom_id res chain seq x y z
N MET A 1 -16.69 -12.33 22.65
CA MET A 1 -17.41 -11.06 22.44
C MET A 1 -16.39 -9.93 22.53
N HIS A 2 -15.69 -9.67 21.43
CA HIS A 2 -14.84 -8.49 21.31
C HIS A 2 -15.73 -7.23 21.23
N PRO A 3 -15.39 -6.14 21.92
CA PRO A 3 -16.09 -4.88 21.78
C PRO A 3 -15.76 -4.30 20.39
N TRP A 4 -16.75 -4.26 19.51
CA TRP A 4 -16.65 -3.63 18.18
C TRP A 4 -16.23 -2.16 18.29
N LYS A 5 -14.99 -1.84 17.90
CA LYS A 5 -14.66 -0.50 17.40
C LYS A 5 -15.31 -0.39 16.02
N LYS A 6 -16.34 0.44 15.89
CA LYS A 6 -17.00 0.68 14.60
C LYS A 6 -16.01 1.43 13.71
N LYS A 7 -15.68 0.86 12.53
CA LYS A 7 -15.02 1.55 11.42
C LYS A 7 -15.79 2.86 11.17
N PHE A 8 -15.21 3.98 11.58
CA PHE A 8 -15.84 5.29 11.43
C PHE A 8 -15.64 5.72 9.97
N VAL A 9 -16.68 5.56 9.15
CA VAL A 9 -16.69 6.11 7.79
C VAL A 9 -16.64 7.63 7.91
N VAL A 10 -15.47 8.22 7.66
CA VAL A 10 -15.30 9.67 7.66
C VAL A 10 -15.91 10.23 6.39
N SER A 11 -17.09 10.82 6.51
CA SER A 11 -17.66 11.70 5.49
C SER A 11 -16.69 12.84 5.18
N GLN A 12 -16.26 12.92 3.92
CA GLN A 12 -15.19 13.74 3.31
C GLN A 12 -15.17 15.27 3.54
N LEU A 13 -15.92 15.86 4.47
CA LEU A 13 -15.92 17.31 4.65
C LEU A 13 -16.01 17.67 6.14
N ALA A 14 -14.91 18.22 6.67
CA ALA A 14 -14.72 18.88 7.98
C ALA A 14 -13.97 18.10 9.07
N LEU A 15 -12.65 17.92 8.90
CA LEU A 15 -11.73 17.80 10.04
C LEU A 15 -10.32 18.36 9.76
N ALA A 16 -10.23 19.53 9.12
CA ALA A 16 -8.95 20.22 8.89
C ALA A 16 -8.69 21.38 9.87
N CYS A 17 -9.57 21.64 10.83
CA CYS A 17 -9.35 22.66 11.85
C CYS A 17 -9.93 22.19 13.17
N THR A 18 -9.06 21.80 14.10
CA THR A 18 -9.14 21.91 15.58
C THR A 18 -8.53 20.66 16.20
N LEU A 19 -7.24 20.71 16.52
CA LEU A 19 -6.62 20.01 17.66
C LEU A 19 -5.21 20.59 17.82
N ALA A 20 -5.17 21.78 18.45
CA ALA A 20 -3.96 22.33 19.01
C ALA A 20 -4.12 22.35 20.53
N VAL A 21 -3.16 21.70 21.19
CA VAL A 21 -2.81 21.82 22.61
C VAL A 21 -3.74 21.13 23.61
N THR A 22 -3.40 19.88 23.94
CA THR A 22 -3.55 19.34 25.29
C THR A 22 -2.20 18.85 25.81
N SER A 23 -1.62 19.66 26.70
CA SER A 23 -0.65 19.35 27.76
C SER A 23 0.25 18.11 27.61
N GLN A 24 1.54 18.38 27.33
CA GLN A 24 2.67 17.52 27.67
C GLN A 24 2.64 17.16 29.17
N ALA A 25 2.40 15.89 29.46
CA ALA A 25 2.75 15.28 30.73
C ALA A 25 3.23 13.86 30.44
N SER A 26 4.55 13.75 30.25
CA SER A 26 5.35 12.52 30.11
C SER A 26 5.12 11.76 28.80
N ALA A 27 5.63 12.28 27.68
CA ALA A 27 5.42 11.75 26.33
C ALA A 27 6.74 11.29 25.68
N SER A 28 6.64 10.54 24.60
CA SER A 28 7.68 10.34 23.58
C SER A 28 8.40 11.65 23.21
N THR A 29 9.61 11.54 22.64
CA THR A 29 10.44 12.71 22.35
C THR A 29 9.80 13.58 21.28
N ASP A 30 9.43 14.82 21.62
CA ASP A 30 9.05 15.81 20.62
C ASP A 30 10.31 16.32 19.90
N ILE A 31 10.44 15.97 18.63
CA ILE A 31 11.58 16.32 17.78
C ILE A 31 11.34 17.62 16.98
N SER A 32 10.23 18.32 17.22
CA SER A 32 9.85 19.50 16.45
C SER A 32 10.92 20.59 16.52
N GLY A 33 11.25 21.19 15.37
CA GLY A 33 12.30 22.22 15.27
C GLY A 33 13.73 21.69 15.30
N THR A 34 13.95 20.37 15.21
CA THR A 34 15.29 19.77 15.32
C THR A 34 15.68 18.98 14.06
N THR A 35 16.97 18.64 13.97
CA THR A 35 17.44 17.57 13.10
C THR A 35 17.53 16.29 13.92
N TYR A 36 16.87 15.23 13.47
CA TYR A 36 16.78 13.95 14.17
C TYR A 36 17.27 12.81 13.29
N THR A 37 18.03 11.87 13.86
CA THR A 37 18.39 10.62 13.19
C THR A 37 17.69 9.47 13.90
N THR A 38 17.04 8.59 13.13
CA THR A 38 16.30 7.45 13.71
C THR A 38 17.23 6.29 14.05
N PHE A 39 18.46 6.29 13.54
CA PHE A 39 19.53 5.38 13.97
C PHE A 39 20.58 6.15 14.78
N LYS A 40 21.05 5.51 15.86
CA LYS A 40 22.10 6.06 16.73
C LYS A 40 23.09 4.97 17.13
N HIS A 41 24.37 5.30 17.04
CA HIS A 41 25.43 4.45 17.60
C HIS A 41 25.55 4.71 19.10
N TYR A 42 25.66 3.63 19.87
CA TYR A 42 25.98 3.67 21.29
C TYR A 42 27.14 2.73 21.59
N ASN A 43 28.03 3.16 22.50
CA ASN A 43 29.13 2.37 23.03
C ASN A 43 29.47 2.93 24.43
N ASP A 44 28.65 2.61 25.42
CA ASP A 44 28.78 3.16 26.77
C ASP A 44 28.44 2.13 27.87
N ALA A 45 28.33 2.58 29.12
CA ALA A 45 28.07 1.69 30.25
C ALA A 45 26.66 1.08 30.26
N ALA A 46 25.70 1.69 29.55
CA ALA A 46 24.31 1.26 29.46
C ALA A 46 24.02 0.46 28.18
N TYR A 47 24.79 0.68 27.11
CA TYR A 47 24.58 0.03 25.81
C TYR A 47 25.84 -0.66 25.31
N SER A 48 25.69 -1.90 24.83
CA SER A 48 26.75 -2.56 24.07
C SER A 48 27.04 -1.80 22.79
N ASP A 49 28.28 -1.90 22.31
CA ASP A 49 28.71 -1.30 21.07
C ASP A 49 27.83 -1.73 19.88
N GLY A 50 27.14 -0.78 19.26
CA GLY A 50 26.19 -1.07 18.19
C GLY A 50 25.32 0.10 17.78
N VAL A 51 24.51 -0.14 16.74
CA VAL A 51 23.50 0.81 16.25
C VAL A 51 22.14 0.40 16.77
N TYR A 52 21.42 1.39 17.28
CA TYR A 52 20.10 1.23 17.86
C TYR A 52 19.10 2.10 17.08
N TYR A 53 17.89 1.57 16.96
CA TYR A 53 16.78 2.25 16.31
C TYR A 53 15.95 3.02 17.32
N ASN A 54 15.64 4.27 16.99
CA ASN A 54 14.93 5.24 17.80
C ASN A 54 13.88 5.99 16.94
N GLY A 55 13.29 5.30 15.95
CA GLY A 55 12.37 5.86 14.97
C GLY A 55 10.90 5.51 15.17
N TYR A 56 10.53 4.79 16.24
CA TYR A 56 9.14 4.44 16.47
C TYR A 56 8.33 5.67 16.92
N VAL A 57 7.15 5.89 16.35
CA VAL A 57 6.23 6.93 16.83
C VAL A 57 5.24 6.37 17.84
N GLY A 58 4.84 7.18 18.83
CA GLY A 58 3.81 6.81 19.82
C GLY A 58 3.39 7.95 20.74
N TRP A 59 2.19 7.89 21.33
CA TRP A 59 1.59 9.02 22.06
C TRP A 59 1.99 9.13 23.55
N ASN A 60 2.28 8.03 24.28
CA ASN A 60 2.68 8.08 25.70
C ASN A 60 3.23 6.73 26.23
N ASN A 61 4.50 6.67 26.62
CA ASN A 61 5.25 5.40 26.77
C ASN A 61 5.93 5.15 28.14
N TYR A 62 5.60 5.88 29.21
CA TYR A 62 6.39 5.79 30.47
C TYR A 62 5.60 5.58 31.76
N ALA A 63 4.36 5.07 31.72
CA ALA A 63 3.78 4.48 32.92
C ALA A 63 4.61 3.23 33.33
N THR A 64 4.66 2.90 34.63
CA THR A 64 5.30 1.66 35.12
C THR A 64 4.69 0.37 34.55
N ASP A 65 3.53 0.50 33.89
CA ASP A 65 2.81 -0.55 33.15
C ASP A 65 2.68 -0.18 31.65
N SER A 66 3.57 0.67 31.12
CA SER A 66 3.56 1.05 29.70
C SER A 66 4.02 -0.13 28.85
N ILE A 67 3.07 -0.68 28.10
CA ILE A 67 3.24 -1.70 27.06
C ILE A 67 3.91 -1.09 25.79
N TYR A 68 4.10 0.22 25.75
CA TYR A 68 4.33 1.02 24.54
C TYR A 68 5.77 1.53 24.41
N ASN A 69 6.39 1.35 23.23
CA ASN A 69 7.82 1.63 22.94
C ASN A 69 8.05 2.66 21.80
N GLY A 70 7.19 3.66 21.63
CA GLY A 70 7.48 4.78 20.72
C GLY A 70 8.59 5.71 21.25
N ASP A 71 9.55 6.05 20.39
CA ASP A 71 10.63 6.98 20.67
C ASP A 71 10.23 8.45 20.45
N ILE A 72 9.37 8.69 19.44
CA ILE A 72 9.08 10.00 18.87
C ILE A 72 7.59 10.34 19.01
N TYR A 73 7.30 11.60 19.32
CA TYR A 73 5.94 12.12 19.31
C TYR A 73 5.37 12.19 17.89
N PRO A 74 4.17 11.64 17.61
CA PRO A 74 3.64 11.46 16.24
C PRO A 74 3.15 12.76 15.57
N VAL A 75 3.35 13.93 16.19
CA VAL A 75 3.14 15.22 15.54
C VAL A 75 4.49 15.87 15.33
N ILE A 76 5.09 15.60 14.18
CA ILE A 76 6.41 16.07 13.80
C ILE A 76 6.26 17.39 13.05
N ASN A 77 6.84 18.47 13.58
CA ASN A 77 6.68 19.80 13.03
C ASN A 77 8.00 20.56 12.89
N LYS A 78 8.29 21.13 11.73
CA LYS A 78 9.53 21.88 11.46
C LYS A 78 10.80 21.09 11.76
N ALA A 79 10.78 19.78 11.52
CA ALA A 79 11.91 18.90 11.74
C ALA A 79 12.60 18.54 10.42
N VAL A 80 13.87 18.17 10.52
CA VAL A 80 14.58 17.40 9.49
C VAL A 80 14.87 16.03 10.07
N VAL A 81 14.27 14.98 9.53
CA VAL A 81 14.50 13.60 9.99
C VAL A 81 15.34 12.88 8.95
N ASN A 82 16.36 12.16 9.40
CA ASN A 82 17.17 11.28 8.56
C ASN A 82 16.99 9.85 9.06
N GLY A 83 16.42 8.99 8.22
CA GLY A 83 16.14 7.59 8.53
C GLY A 83 14.67 7.21 8.45
N VAL A 84 14.39 6.04 8.99
CA VAL A 84 13.07 5.41 8.95
C VAL A 84 12.24 5.83 10.17
N ILE A 85 11.00 6.26 9.95
CA ILE A 85 9.98 6.47 10.97
C ILE A 85 9.03 5.28 10.92
N SER A 86 8.82 4.58 12.03
CA SER A 86 7.91 3.44 12.08
C SER A 86 6.65 3.73 12.88
N THR A 87 5.49 3.45 12.29
CA THR A 87 4.18 3.53 12.95
C THR A 87 3.80 2.28 13.73
N TYR A 88 4.69 1.28 13.82
CA TYR A 88 4.40 -0.03 14.41
C TYR A 88 3.76 0.03 15.81
N TYR A 89 4.14 1.01 16.64
CA TYR A 89 3.63 1.20 18.00
C TYR A 89 2.60 2.33 18.15
N LEU A 90 2.11 2.88 17.05
CA LEU A 90 1.16 3.99 17.06
C LEU A 90 -0.24 3.51 17.46
N ASP A 91 -0.61 2.32 16.99
CA ASP A 91 -1.72 1.52 17.50
C ASP A 91 -1.22 0.12 17.86
N ASP A 92 -1.59 -0.34 19.05
CA ASP A 92 -1.21 -1.66 19.58
C ASP A 92 -2.36 -2.68 19.47
N GLY A 93 -3.54 -2.25 18.97
CA GLY A 93 -4.71 -3.11 18.83
C GLY A 93 -5.48 -3.35 20.13
N LEU A 94 -4.98 -2.89 21.28
CA LEU A 94 -5.59 -3.21 22.55
C LEU A 94 -6.90 -2.44 22.73
N ALA A 95 -7.94 -3.14 23.23
CA ALA A 95 -9.24 -2.53 23.50
C ALA A 95 -9.18 -1.37 24.53
N THR A 96 -8.11 -1.30 25.32
CA THR A 96 -7.83 -0.23 26.29
C THR A 96 -7.06 0.95 25.70
N ASN A 97 -6.49 0.81 24.51
CA ASN A 97 -5.78 1.89 23.86
C ASN A 97 -6.78 2.95 23.35
N THR A 98 -6.56 4.18 23.81
CA THR A 98 -7.35 5.37 23.48
C THR A 98 -6.54 6.40 22.68
N ASN A 99 -5.28 6.09 22.37
CA ASN A 99 -4.45 6.90 21.50
C ASN A 99 -4.98 6.83 20.07
N SER A 100 -4.74 7.88 19.31
CA SER A 100 -5.11 7.91 17.89
C SER A 100 -4.06 7.17 17.05
N ASN A 101 -4.50 6.29 16.15
CA ASN A 101 -3.63 5.73 15.10
C ASN A 101 -3.35 6.81 14.03
N SER A 102 -2.54 7.82 14.39
CA SER A 102 -2.35 9.00 13.53
C SER A 102 -0.96 9.59 13.62
N LEU A 103 -0.35 9.85 12.47
CA LEU A 103 0.96 10.47 12.31
C LEU A 103 0.81 11.74 11.45
N THR A 104 1.34 12.86 11.92
CA THR A 104 1.36 14.12 11.18
C THR A 104 2.79 14.60 10.97
N ILE A 105 3.17 14.76 9.71
CA ILE A 105 4.40 15.42 9.27
C ILE A 105 4.02 16.81 8.74
N LYS A 106 4.52 17.86 9.39
CA LYS A 106 4.18 19.23 9.06
C LYS A 106 5.40 20.13 8.94
N ASP A 107 5.43 20.99 7.91
CA ASP A 107 6.52 21.95 7.70
C ASP A 107 7.92 21.30 7.78
N SER A 108 8.04 20.01 7.43
CA SER A 108 9.20 19.16 7.74
C SER A 108 9.80 18.53 6.48
N THR A 109 11.03 18.04 6.61
CA THR A 109 11.71 17.23 5.58
C THR A 109 12.11 15.91 6.20
N ILE A 110 11.69 14.82 5.58
CA ILE A 110 12.08 13.46 5.95
C ILE A 110 12.96 12.93 4.81
N HIS A 111 14.23 12.70 5.12
CA HIS A 111 15.15 11.96 4.27
C HIS A 111 15.05 10.50 4.70
N GLY A 112 14.37 9.67 3.91
CA GLY A 112 14.07 8.27 4.22
C GLY A 112 12.59 7.95 4.11
N MET A 113 12.10 7.17 5.06
CA MET A 113 10.86 6.41 4.91
C MET A 113 9.93 6.57 6.11
N ILE A 114 8.63 6.48 5.85
CA ILE A 114 7.62 6.12 6.84
C ILE A 114 7.19 4.68 6.59
N THR A 115 7.39 3.80 7.56
CA THR A 115 6.98 2.39 7.48
C THR A 115 6.01 2.00 8.58
N SER A 116 5.23 0.94 8.38
CA SER A 116 4.51 0.25 9.47
C SER A 116 5.27 -0.95 10.03
N GLU A 117 6.41 -1.30 9.44
CA GLU A 117 7.19 -2.46 9.82
C GLU A 117 7.87 -2.33 11.19
N CYS A 118 8.07 -3.49 11.81
CA CYS A 118 8.95 -3.68 12.94
C CYS A 118 10.43 -3.54 12.52
N MET A 119 11.13 -2.55 13.05
CA MET A 119 12.52 -2.22 12.68
C MET A 119 13.58 -2.88 13.58
N THR A 120 13.17 -3.75 14.51
CA THR A 120 14.06 -4.38 15.50
C THR A 120 13.76 -5.88 15.62
N THR A 121 14.69 -6.68 16.13
CA THR A 121 14.51 -8.14 16.23
C THR A 121 13.41 -8.59 17.19
N VAL A 122 12.99 -7.72 18.11
CA VAL A 122 11.96 -8.01 19.12
C VAL A 122 10.94 -6.88 19.10
N CYS A 123 9.86 -7.08 18.34
CA CYS A 123 8.67 -6.24 18.44
C CYS A 123 7.57 -7.00 19.18
N VAL A 124 7.68 -6.96 20.51
CA VAL A 124 6.68 -7.53 21.42
C VAL A 124 5.49 -6.60 21.56
N ASP A 125 4.44 -7.11 22.22
CA ASP A 125 3.37 -6.29 22.80
C ASP A 125 2.39 -5.64 21.81
N ARG A 126 2.41 -6.05 20.53
CA ARG A 126 1.33 -5.79 19.58
C ARG A 126 0.33 -6.95 19.61
N ASP A 127 -0.96 -6.64 19.70
CA ASP A 127 -1.99 -7.68 19.57
C ASP A 127 -1.95 -8.30 18.16
N ALA A 128 -2.16 -9.61 18.07
CA ALA A 128 -2.18 -10.33 16.79
C ALA A 128 -3.33 -9.87 15.89
N THR A 129 -4.34 -9.19 16.45
CA THR A 129 -5.44 -8.57 15.70
C THR A 129 -5.30 -7.05 15.56
N GLY A 130 -4.12 -6.48 15.83
CA GLY A 130 -4.00 -5.06 16.14
C GLY A 130 -4.27 -4.09 15.00
N TYR A 131 -4.09 -4.50 13.75
CA TYR A 131 -4.46 -3.67 12.59
C TYR A 131 -5.95 -3.69 12.24
N VAL A 132 -6.68 -4.68 12.77
CA VAL A 132 -7.98 -5.13 12.24
C VAL A 132 -9.09 -4.09 12.46
N TYR A 133 -8.85 -3.01 13.21
CA TYR A 133 -9.93 -2.12 13.68
C TYR A 133 -9.65 -0.61 13.68
N ASP A 134 -8.46 -0.12 13.33
CA ASP A 134 -8.20 1.32 13.25
C ASP A 134 -7.21 1.67 12.12
N ARG A 135 -7.69 2.45 11.15
CA ARG A 135 -6.91 2.82 9.97
C ARG A 135 -5.92 3.92 10.32
N LEU A 136 -4.70 3.85 9.80
CA LEU A 136 -3.70 4.88 10.02
C LEU A 136 -4.13 6.20 9.39
N ALA A 137 -4.35 7.24 10.18
CA ALA A 137 -4.52 8.60 9.69
C ALA A 137 -3.13 9.26 9.51
N LEU A 138 -2.59 9.19 8.28
CA LEU A 138 -1.29 9.78 7.93
C LEU A 138 -1.47 11.11 7.20
N THR A 139 -0.89 12.19 7.73
CA THR A 139 -0.92 13.52 7.09
C THR A 139 0.48 14.03 6.79
N VAL A 140 0.72 14.41 5.52
CA VAL A 140 1.92 15.10 5.04
C VAL A 140 1.52 16.51 4.58
N ASP A 141 1.81 17.51 5.40
CA ASP A 141 1.34 18.89 5.23
C ASP A 141 2.52 19.86 5.05
N ASN A 142 2.63 20.50 3.88
CA ASN A 142 3.72 21.40 3.53
C ASN A 142 5.10 20.79 3.85
N SER A 143 5.29 19.53 3.46
CA SER A 143 6.44 18.72 3.84
C SER A 143 7.00 17.94 2.66
N THR A 144 8.27 17.55 2.75
CA THR A 144 8.92 16.68 1.76
C THR A 144 9.31 15.36 2.41
N ILE A 145 9.01 14.25 1.75
CA ILE A 145 9.56 12.94 2.06
C ILE A 145 10.30 12.47 0.81
N ASP A 146 11.62 12.47 0.89
CA ASP A 146 12.52 12.00 -0.15
C ASP A 146 13.21 10.74 0.37
N ASP A 147 12.99 9.62 -0.28
CA ASP A 147 13.38 8.26 0.09
C ASP A 147 14.90 7.99 0.02
N ASN A 148 15.71 9.05 -0.01
CA ASN A 148 17.16 8.98 -0.24
C ASN A 148 17.98 8.47 0.95
N TYR A 149 17.35 8.20 2.10
CA TYR A 149 18.09 7.68 3.25
C TYR A 149 18.03 6.15 3.22
N GLU A 150 19.05 5.59 2.59
CA GLU A 150 19.16 4.16 2.31
C GLU A 150 20.20 3.46 3.19
N HIS A 151 21.16 4.23 3.72
CA HIS A 151 22.24 3.71 4.54
C HIS A 151 22.52 4.65 5.72
N TYR A 152 22.46 4.11 6.93
CA TYR A 152 23.12 4.73 8.07
C TYR A 152 24.56 4.22 8.15
N THR A 153 25.53 5.13 8.16
CA THR A 153 26.94 4.79 8.41
C THR A 153 27.46 5.55 9.61
N TYR A 154 27.98 4.82 10.59
CA TYR A 154 28.78 5.36 11.67
C TYR A 154 30.26 5.05 11.43
N ASN A 155 31.09 6.09 11.51
CA ASN A 155 32.54 6.00 11.39
C ASN A 155 33.19 6.66 12.62
N GLY A 156 33.67 5.85 13.54
CA GLY A 156 34.31 6.26 14.78
C GLY A 156 35.66 5.59 15.02
N THR A 157 36.14 5.74 16.24
CA THR A 157 37.35 5.07 16.73
C THR A 157 37.12 4.64 18.17
N HIS A 158 37.47 3.39 18.49
CA HIS A 158 37.46 2.91 19.87
C HIS A 158 38.49 3.67 20.72
N ALA A 159 38.36 3.58 22.05
CA ALA A 159 39.26 4.27 22.98
C ALA A 159 40.74 3.83 22.86
N ASP A 160 41.00 2.65 22.30
CA ASP A 160 42.35 2.14 22.03
C ASP A 160 42.92 2.59 20.67
N GLY A 161 42.16 3.39 19.91
CA GLY A 161 42.56 3.94 18.61
C GLY A 161 42.28 3.02 17.41
N THR A 162 41.65 1.87 17.62
CA THR A 162 41.19 1.02 16.50
C THR A 162 39.93 1.60 15.86
N VAL A 163 39.68 1.22 14.60
CA VAL A 163 38.54 1.71 13.81
C VAL A 163 37.25 1.07 14.30
N ASP A 164 36.21 1.90 14.48
CA ASP A 164 34.87 1.50 14.89
C ASP A 164 33.90 1.90 13.77
N THR A 165 33.29 0.92 13.10
CA THR A 165 32.41 1.17 11.95
C THR A 165 31.17 0.31 12.03
N HIS A 166 30.01 0.95 11.85
CA HIS A 166 28.73 0.28 11.78
C HIS A 166 27.92 0.79 10.60
N ILE A 167 27.18 -0.11 9.97
CA ILE A 167 26.31 0.17 8.84
C ILE A 167 24.94 -0.45 9.13
N VAL A 168 23.88 0.30 8.85
CA VAL A 168 22.51 -0.22 8.78
C VAL A 168 21.96 0.17 7.42
N ASP A 169 21.62 -0.83 6.63
CA ASP A 169 21.00 -0.68 5.32
C ASP A 169 19.47 -0.70 5.48
N VAL A 170 18.79 0.17 4.74
CA VAL A 170 17.32 0.32 4.75
C VAL A 170 16.74 0.51 3.34
N TYR A 171 17.54 0.37 2.29
CA TYR A 171 17.12 0.52 0.88
C TYR A 171 16.10 -0.53 0.43
N ASP A 172 16.04 -1.68 1.10
CA ASP A 172 15.17 -2.81 0.75
C ASP A 172 13.79 -2.75 1.43
N LEU A 173 13.51 -1.70 2.20
CA LEU A 173 12.24 -1.51 2.92
C LEU A 173 11.13 -0.87 2.05
N GLY A 174 11.44 -0.48 0.81
CA GLY A 174 10.49 0.17 -0.12
C GLY A 174 10.74 1.66 -0.33
N THR A 175 9.67 2.45 -0.48
CA THR A 175 9.74 3.87 -0.91
C THR A 175 9.51 4.88 0.24
N ALA A 176 9.25 6.15 -0.05
CA ALA A 176 9.04 7.18 0.99
C ALA A 176 7.94 6.83 2.00
N ILE A 177 6.90 6.12 1.58
CA ILE A 177 5.84 5.60 2.44
C ILE A 177 5.64 4.13 2.09
N THR A 178 5.89 3.21 3.01
CA THR A 178 5.66 1.76 2.83
C THR A 178 4.77 1.25 3.96
N LEU A 179 3.56 0.77 3.67
CA LEU A 179 2.60 0.38 4.71
C LEU A 179 1.96 -0.98 4.42
N ASP A 180 1.92 -1.84 5.44
CA ASP A 180 1.21 -3.12 5.48
C ASP A 180 -0.13 -3.05 6.23
N GLN A 181 -0.64 -1.83 6.46
CA GLN A 181 -1.88 -1.57 7.20
C GLN A 181 -2.81 -0.64 6.42
N GLU A 182 -4.10 -0.67 6.74
CA GLU A 182 -5.09 0.26 6.18
C GLU A 182 -4.70 1.72 6.47
N VAL A 183 -4.82 2.60 5.49
CA VAL A 183 -4.40 4.00 5.62
C VAL A 183 -5.42 5.00 5.05
N ASP A 184 -5.65 6.09 5.80
CA ASP A 184 -6.22 7.34 5.31
C ASP A 184 -5.07 8.37 5.15
N LEU A 185 -4.43 8.35 3.99
CA LEU A 185 -3.29 9.22 3.65
C LEU A 185 -3.76 10.55 3.05
N VAL A 186 -3.27 11.66 3.61
CA VAL A 186 -3.52 13.02 3.12
C VAL A 186 -2.19 13.73 2.87
N ILE A 187 -1.93 14.06 1.60
CA ILE A 187 -0.77 14.84 1.16
C ILE A 187 -1.29 16.21 0.71
N LYS A 188 -0.88 17.29 1.36
CA LYS A 188 -1.47 18.62 1.12
C LYS A 188 -0.50 19.79 1.26
N ASN A 189 -0.91 20.94 0.74
CA ASN A 189 -0.27 22.25 0.92
C ASN A 189 1.18 22.28 0.39
N ASN A 190 1.38 21.97 -0.89
CA ASN A 190 2.70 21.93 -1.53
C ASN A 190 3.64 20.90 -0.88
N SER A 191 3.10 19.72 -0.56
CA SER A 191 3.91 18.58 -0.13
C SER A 191 4.48 17.83 -1.33
N HIS A 192 5.59 17.13 -1.10
CA HIS A 192 6.29 16.32 -2.08
C HIS A 192 6.61 14.94 -1.47
N VAL A 193 6.18 13.85 -2.11
CA VAL A 193 6.41 12.47 -1.63
C VAL A 193 6.94 11.61 -2.78
N ALA A 194 8.02 10.87 -2.54
CA ALA A 194 8.68 10.00 -3.51
C ALA A 194 8.32 8.53 -3.31
N GLY A 195 7.24 8.08 -3.96
CA GLY A 195 6.72 6.73 -3.84
C GLY A 195 5.78 6.52 -2.64
N ILE A 196 4.78 5.67 -2.86
CA ILE A 196 3.83 5.21 -1.87
C ILE A 196 3.60 3.72 -2.18
N ASP A 197 3.93 2.85 -1.24
CA ASP A 197 3.71 1.42 -1.34
C ASP A 197 2.76 0.93 -0.25
N LEU A 198 1.68 0.27 -0.67
CA LEU A 198 0.64 -0.27 0.20
C LEU A 198 0.48 -1.76 -0.06
N THR A 199 0.62 -2.57 0.98
CA THR A 199 0.39 -4.01 0.93
C THR A 199 -0.71 -4.39 1.93
N GLN A 200 -1.55 -5.36 1.58
CA GLN A 200 -2.50 -5.95 2.51
C GLN A 200 -1.77 -6.84 3.54
N GLY A 201 -1.38 -6.29 4.68
CA GLY A 201 -0.61 -7.02 5.69
C GLY A 201 -1.42 -7.94 6.61
N TYR A 202 -2.75 -7.94 6.49
CA TYR A 202 -3.63 -8.82 7.27
C TYR A 202 -4.96 -9.07 6.56
N GLU A 203 -5.73 -10.02 7.10
CA GLU A 203 -6.95 -10.56 6.52
C GLU A 203 -8.04 -10.78 7.58
N TRP A 204 -9.28 -10.96 7.12
CA TRP A 204 -10.41 -11.40 7.94
C TRP A 204 -10.85 -12.81 7.54
N ARG A 205 -10.21 -13.79 8.17
CA ARG A 205 -10.36 -15.19 7.76
C ARG A 205 -11.79 -15.73 7.78
N ASP A 206 -12.20 -16.42 6.71
CA ASP A 206 -13.32 -17.35 6.74
C ASP A 206 -12.81 -18.79 6.97
N THR A 207 -13.05 -19.31 8.17
CA THR A 207 -12.47 -20.62 8.56
C THR A 207 -13.02 -21.80 7.73
N ASP A 208 -14.17 -21.62 7.11
CA ASP A 208 -14.87 -22.63 6.35
C ASP A 208 -15.27 -22.03 4.99
N ASP A 209 -15.03 -22.76 3.90
CA ASP A 209 -15.38 -22.36 2.53
C ASP A 209 -16.81 -22.79 2.15
N ASN A 210 -17.22 -22.47 0.93
CA ASN A 210 -18.53 -22.83 0.39
C ASN A 210 -18.72 -24.34 0.07
N THR A 211 -17.73 -25.20 0.32
CA THR A 211 -17.84 -26.66 0.16
C THR A 211 -18.41 -27.33 1.41
N VAL A 212 -18.54 -26.58 2.51
CA VAL A 212 -19.14 -27.05 3.77
C VAL A 212 -20.26 -26.16 4.26
N SER A 213 -21.23 -26.72 4.99
CA SER A 213 -22.44 -26.01 5.41
C SER A 213 -22.22 -24.86 6.40
N THR A 214 -21.02 -24.77 6.95
CA THR A 214 -20.61 -23.75 7.93
C THR A 214 -19.82 -22.61 7.31
N GLY A 215 -19.53 -22.66 6.01
CA GLY A 215 -18.81 -21.60 5.33
C GLY A 215 -19.59 -20.29 5.26
N VAL A 216 -18.88 -19.19 5.45
CA VAL A 216 -19.44 -17.83 5.48
C VAL A 216 -18.43 -16.84 4.92
N ASP A 217 -18.81 -16.18 3.83
CA ASP A 217 -18.11 -15.04 3.24
C ASP A 217 -17.88 -13.91 4.25
N SER A 218 -16.64 -13.39 4.26
CA SER A 218 -16.27 -12.22 5.04
C SER A 218 -16.70 -10.95 4.31
N SER A 219 -17.61 -10.17 4.90
CA SER A 219 -18.03 -8.89 4.31
C SER A 219 -17.04 -7.74 4.56
N GLU A 220 -15.87 -8.03 5.11
CA GLU A 220 -14.86 -7.02 5.43
C GLU A 220 -14.04 -6.66 4.18
N VAL A 221 -13.45 -5.47 4.21
CA VAL A 221 -12.62 -4.95 3.12
C VAL A 221 -11.43 -4.23 3.73
N PHE A 222 -10.24 -4.49 3.19
CA PHE A 222 -9.01 -3.77 3.51
C PHE A 222 -9.01 -2.46 2.72
N HIS A 223 -9.17 -1.34 3.40
CA HIS A 223 -9.36 -0.04 2.78
C HIS A 223 -8.13 0.86 2.84
N ASN A 224 -7.78 1.40 1.66
CA ASN A 224 -6.79 2.46 1.52
C ASN A 224 -7.39 3.70 0.84
N ALA A 225 -7.06 4.87 1.36
CA ALA A 225 -7.47 6.16 0.78
C ALA A 225 -6.28 7.13 0.71
N ILE A 226 -5.88 7.49 -0.51
CA ILE A 226 -4.83 8.47 -0.77
C ILE A 226 -5.48 9.75 -1.32
N ASN A 227 -5.31 10.87 -0.63
CA ASN A 227 -5.82 12.18 -1.03
C ASN A 227 -4.67 13.17 -1.20
N VAL A 228 -4.40 13.59 -2.44
CA VAL A 228 -3.31 14.50 -2.80
C VAL A 228 -3.88 15.84 -3.25
N MET A 229 -3.64 16.90 -2.49
CA MET A 229 -4.21 18.24 -2.71
C MET A 229 -3.10 19.29 -2.84
N ASP A 230 -3.08 20.03 -3.94
CA ASP A 230 -2.09 21.08 -4.18
C ASP A 230 -0.64 20.58 -3.96
N SER A 231 -0.35 19.34 -4.34
CA SER A 231 0.88 18.63 -3.97
C SER A 231 1.40 17.71 -5.09
N THR A 232 2.59 17.16 -4.91
CA THR A 232 3.25 16.28 -5.87
C THR A 232 3.55 14.92 -5.28
N VAL A 233 3.27 13.86 -6.05
CA VAL A 233 3.77 12.51 -5.80
C VAL A 233 4.64 12.11 -6.99
N THR A 234 5.83 11.59 -6.73
CA THR A 234 6.73 11.05 -7.76
C THR A 234 6.96 9.56 -7.55
N SER A 235 7.61 8.91 -8.49
CA SER A 235 8.23 7.61 -8.28
C SER A 235 9.17 7.63 -7.08
N GLY A 236 9.26 6.51 -6.38
CA GLY A 236 10.29 6.24 -5.37
C GLY A 236 11.33 5.24 -5.89
N SER A 237 12.36 4.99 -5.11
CA SER A 237 13.39 3.99 -5.41
C SER A 237 13.06 2.66 -4.75
N TRP A 238 13.15 1.58 -5.53
CA TRP A 238 13.09 0.19 -5.07
C TRP A 238 14.46 -0.48 -5.14
N SER A 239 15.46 0.23 -5.64
CA SER A 239 16.84 -0.20 -5.74
C SER A 239 17.75 0.73 -4.95
N ASP A 240 18.86 0.17 -4.45
CA ASP A 240 19.89 0.91 -3.73
C ASP A 240 20.52 2.01 -4.63
N GLU A 241 20.14 3.27 -4.38
CA GLU A 241 20.66 4.46 -5.08
C GLU A 241 22.14 4.74 -4.77
N GLY A 242 22.65 4.21 -3.66
CA GLY A 242 24.06 4.24 -3.27
C GLY A 242 24.99 3.41 -4.17
N THR A 243 24.48 2.34 -4.78
CA THR A 243 25.25 1.47 -5.70
C THR A 243 24.76 1.50 -7.16
N SER A 244 23.50 1.86 -7.39
CA SER A 244 22.90 2.05 -8.72
C SER A 244 21.73 3.04 -8.67
N GLY A 245 21.79 4.18 -9.37
CA GLY A 245 20.66 5.14 -9.38
C GLY A 245 20.69 6.18 -10.51
N TRP A 246 19.50 6.72 -10.86
CA TRP A 246 19.27 7.77 -11.87
C TRP A 246 18.22 8.82 -11.38
N PHE A 247 18.61 10.11 -11.40
CA PHE A 247 18.00 11.32 -10.81
C PHE A 247 16.48 11.59 -10.99
N GLY A 248 15.74 11.96 -9.94
CA GLY A 248 14.35 12.43 -9.94
C GLY A 248 14.18 13.92 -9.65
N ASN A 249 12.95 14.43 -9.78
CA ASN A 249 12.62 15.87 -9.85
C ASN A 249 12.41 16.56 -8.47
N ASN A 250 12.88 15.96 -7.38
CA ASN A 250 12.94 16.47 -6.01
C ASN A 250 14.38 16.85 -5.59
N ASN A 251 15.31 16.92 -6.56
CA ASN A 251 16.76 17.11 -6.39
C ASN A 251 17.55 15.88 -5.87
N ASN A 252 17.00 14.65 -5.89
CA ASN A 252 17.71 13.34 -5.82
C ASN A 252 16.83 12.23 -6.49
N ALA A 253 17.24 10.96 -6.57
CA ALA A 253 16.68 9.94 -7.51
C ALA A 253 15.18 9.62 -7.23
N SER A 254 14.26 9.38 -8.19
CA SER A 254 14.19 8.56 -9.41
C SER A 254 13.65 9.34 -10.65
N THR A 255 14.27 9.21 -11.83
CA THR A 255 13.62 9.67 -13.08
C THR A 255 12.71 8.59 -13.60
N TYR A 256 11.43 8.92 -13.70
CA TYR A 256 10.48 8.15 -14.50
C TYR A 256 11.00 7.93 -15.93
N SER A 257 11.33 6.68 -16.25
CA SER A 257 11.95 6.28 -17.51
C SER A 257 10.96 6.35 -18.68
N GLY A 258 9.67 6.13 -18.39
CA GLY A 258 8.59 6.12 -19.37
C GLY A 258 8.64 4.96 -20.35
N THR A 259 9.49 3.95 -20.15
CA THR A 259 9.66 2.82 -21.09
C THR A 259 9.80 1.49 -20.36
N GLY A 260 9.02 0.49 -20.77
CA GLY A 260 9.08 -0.85 -20.16
C GLY A 260 8.62 -0.87 -18.70
N PHE A 261 8.70 -2.03 -18.06
CA PHE A 261 8.51 -2.14 -16.61
C PHE A 261 9.82 -1.82 -15.89
N ASN A 262 9.73 -0.98 -14.87
CA ASN A 262 10.79 -0.71 -13.91
C ASN A 262 10.13 -0.47 -12.55
N ALA A 263 10.61 -1.09 -11.47
CA ALA A 263 10.07 -0.87 -10.14
C ALA A 263 10.27 0.60 -9.70
N ASP A 264 11.41 1.20 -10.05
CA ASP A 264 11.72 2.61 -9.75
C ASP A 264 10.89 3.63 -10.55
N ASP A 265 10.00 3.17 -11.45
CA ASP A 265 9.04 4.05 -12.13
C ASP A 265 7.73 4.19 -11.33
N ILE A 266 7.51 3.37 -10.29
CA ILE A 266 6.25 3.30 -9.55
C ILE A 266 6.15 4.47 -8.56
N ALA A 267 5.11 5.27 -8.70
CA ALA A 267 4.75 6.33 -7.77
C ALA A 267 3.77 5.87 -6.70
N ILE A 268 2.85 4.97 -7.05
CA ILE A 268 1.89 4.38 -6.11
C ILE A 268 1.75 2.89 -6.43
N SER A 269 1.95 2.03 -5.45
CA SER A 269 1.60 0.60 -5.49
C SER A 269 0.52 0.26 -4.47
N ALA A 270 -0.38 -0.64 -4.86
CA ALA A 270 -1.30 -1.33 -3.98
C ALA A 270 -1.28 -2.82 -4.31
N VAL A 271 -0.88 -3.65 -3.35
CA VAL A 271 -0.70 -5.10 -3.52
C VAL A 271 -1.64 -5.85 -2.58
N ALA A 272 -2.67 -6.48 -3.15
CA ALA A 272 -3.55 -7.38 -2.41
C ALA A 272 -2.80 -8.66 -2.04
N ASN A 273 -3.14 -9.24 -0.90
CA ASN A 273 -2.49 -10.46 -0.42
C ASN A 273 -3.20 -11.69 -1.03
N PRO A 274 -2.52 -12.55 -1.80
CA PRO A 274 -3.14 -13.73 -2.42
C PRO A 274 -3.68 -14.78 -1.44
N HIS A 275 -3.37 -14.63 -0.15
CA HIS A 275 -3.88 -15.48 0.92
C HIS A 275 -4.97 -14.82 1.72
N ALA A 276 -5.44 -13.62 1.35
CA ALA A 276 -6.53 -12.99 2.08
C ALA A 276 -7.89 -13.53 1.62
N ASP A 277 -8.76 -13.81 2.58
CA ASP A 277 -10.17 -14.18 2.34
C ASP A 277 -11.06 -12.95 2.01
N ASN A 278 -10.47 -11.78 1.74
CA ASN A 278 -11.22 -10.55 1.58
C ASN A 278 -10.55 -9.54 0.64
N ALA A 279 -11.41 -8.77 -0.02
CA ALA A 279 -11.02 -7.66 -0.89
C ALA A 279 -10.08 -6.65 -0.23
N MET A 280 -9.17 -6.12 -1.03
CA MET A 280 -8.51 -4.84 -0.86
C MET A 280 -9.10 -3.79 -1.81
N GLN A 281 -9.53 -2.64 -1.26
CA GLN A 281 -10.02 -1.51 -2.05
C GLN A 281 -9.23 -0.24 -1.76
N THR A 282 -8.56 0.26 -2.79
CA THR A 282 -7.72 1.45 -2.76
C THR A 282 -8.31 2.58 -3.60
N THR A 283 -8.38 3.78 -3.02
CA THR A 283 -8.80 5.00 -3.71
C THR A 283 -7.68 6.02 -3.75
N VAL A 284 -7.44 6.63 -4.91
CA VAL A 284 -6.46 7.70 -5.10
C VAL A 284 -7.15 8.93 -5.69
N ASN A 285 -7.13 10.03 -4.96
CA ASN A 285 -7.78 11.28 -5.36
C ASN A 285 -6.74 12.41 -5.47
N LEU A 286 -6.54 12.92 -6.68
CA LEU A 286 -5.66 14.06 -6.95
C LEU A 286 -6.48 15.31 -7.24
N THR A 287 -6.27 16.38 -6.49
CA THR A 287 -6.96 17.66 -6.70
C THR A 287 -5.94 18.80 -6.83
N ASN A 288 -5.89 19.43 -8.01
CA ASN A 288 -4.87 20.46 -8.34
C ASN A 288 -3.44 19.97 -8.04
N SER A 289 -3.17 18.70 -8.35
CA SER A 289 -1.93 17.99 -7.97
C SER A 289 -1.26 17.36 -9.16
N THR A 290 0.01 16.98 -9.00
CA THR A 290 0.76 16.27 -10.04
C THR A 290 1.26 14.92 -9.55
N LEU A 291 1.08 13.89 -10.38
CA LEU A 291 1.69 12.57 -10.18
C LEU A 291 2.59 12.24 -11.37
N MET A 292 3.82 11.85 -11.06
CA MET A 292 4.85 11.47 -12.04
C MET A 292 5.34 10.07 -11.68
N GLY A 293 5.00 9.09 -12.49
CA GLY A 293 5.27 7.68 -12.23
C GLY A 293 4.05 6.80 -12.48
N ASP A 294 4.28 5.49 -12.45
CA ASP A 294 3.22 4.50 -12.62
C ASP A 294 2.38 4.35 -11.37
N ILE A 295 1.18 3.85 -11.60
CA ILE A 295 0.33 3.32 -10.54
C ILE A 295 0.24 1.81 -10.79
N LEU A 296 0.78 1.03 -9.85
CA LEU A 296 0.72 -0.43 -9.85
C LEU A 296 -0.39 -0.91 -8.94
N PHE A 297 -1.17 -1.86 -9.43
CA PHE A 297 -2.19 -2.55 -8.67
C PHE A 297 -2.07 -4.05 -8.92
N SER A 298 -1.78 -4.80 -7.86
CA SER A 298 -1.68 -6.26 -7.91
C SER A 298 -2.87 -6.90 -7.21
N SER A 299 -3.45 -7.90 -7.86
CA SER A 299 -4.57 -8.69 -7.34
C SER A 299 -4.52 -10.12 -7.85
N ASN A 300 -4.69 -11.06 -6.93
CA ASN A 300 -4.99 -12.47 -7.16
C ASN A 300 -6.41 -12.73 -6.66
N PHE A 301 -7.02 -13.85 -7.02
CA PHE A 301 -8.28 -14.24 -6.40
C PHE A 301 -8.08 -14.45 -4.89
N ASP A 302 -9.06 -14.02 -4.11
CA ASP A 302 -9.08 -14.22 -2.66
C ASP A 302 -9.00 -15.71 -2.31
N GLU A 303 -8.51 -16.01 -1.10
CA GLU A 303 -8.58 -17.37 -0.56
C GLU A 303 -10.06 -17.83 -0.53
N ASN A 304 -10.28 -19.12 -0.80
CA ASN A 304 -11.60 -19.74 -1.02
C ASN A 304 -12.35 -19.37 -2.31
N PHE A 305 -11.70 -18.67 -3.25
CA PHE A 305 -12.17 -18.63 -4.64
C PHE A 305 -11.67 -19.83 -5.45
N PHE A 306 -12.58 -20.42 -6.23
CA PHE A 306 -12.33 -21.57 -7.10
C PHE A 306 -12.46 -21.14 -8.57
N PRO A 307 -11.36 -20.79 -9.26
CA PRO A 307 -11.41 -20.31 -10.63
C PRO A 307 -11.93 -21.36 -11.62
N ASN A 308 -11.83 -22.65 -11.29
CA ASN A 308 -12.39 -23.74 -12.09
C ASN A 308 -13.69 -24.32 -11.49
N GLY A 309 -14.21 -23.68 -10.45
CA GLY A 309 -15.36 -24.11 -9.66
C GLY A 309 -15.07 -25.25 -8.68
N ALA A 310 -15.96 -25.38 -7.71
CA ALA A 310 -16.03 -26.45 -6.72
C ALA A 310 -17.46 -27.00 -6.59
N ASP A 311 -17.59 -28.17 -5.97
CA ASP A 311 -18.85 -28.78 -5.58
C ASP A 311 -19.27 -28.21 -4.21
N SER A 312 -20.39 -27.50 -4.15
CA SER A 312 -20.87 -26.86 -2.94
C SER A 312 -21.56 -27.84 -1.98
N TYR A 313 -21.70 -27.44 -0.72
CA TYR A 313 -22.48 -28.23 0.25
C TYR A 313 -24.00 -28.24 -0.04
N ARG A 314 -24.48 -27.49 -1.03
CA ARG A 314 -25.90 -27.14 -1.20
C ARG A 314 -26.74 -28.28 -1.74
N ASP A 315 -26.10 -29.26 -2.37
CA ASP A 315 -26.77 -30.48 -2.78
C ASP A 315 -25.99 -31.75 -2.41
N THR A 316 -26.30 -32.86 -3.08
CA THR A 316 -25.75 -34.19 -2.76
C THR A 316 -25.25 -34.90 -4.00
N ASP A 317 -25.28 -34.24 -5.16
CA ASP A 317 -24.57 -34.73 -6.30
C ASP A 317 -23.08 -34.38 -6.13
N SER A 318 -22.29 -34.47 -7.19
CA SER A 318 -20.84 -34.21 -7.11
C SER A 318 -20.43 -33.26 -8.22
N ALA A 319 -21.41 -32.46 -8.68
CA ALA A 319 -21.25 -31.54 -9.77
C ALA A 319 -20.69 -30.22 -9.23
N VAL A 320 -19.77 -29.66 -9.99
CA VAL A 320 -19.23 -28.34 -9.74
C VAL A 320 -20.34 -27.30 -9.98
N ASP A 321 -20.67 -26.51 -8.96
CA ASP A 321 -21.82 -25.60 -8.97
C ASP A 321 -21.55 -24.23 -8.34
N THR A 322 -20.34 -23.97 -7.83
CA THR A 322 -19.97 -22.69 -7.20
C THR A 322 -18.54 -22.26 -7.51
N ASN A 323 -18.30 -20.95 -7.54
CA ASN A 323 -16.97 -20.35 -7.73
C ASN A 323 -16.27 -19.95 -6.43
N GLY A 324 -16.88 -20.09 -5.26
CA GLY A 324 -16.29 -19.51 -4.04
C GLY A 324 -16.80 -18.11 -3.76
N TRP A 325 -16.08 -17.43 -2.89
CA TRP A 325 -16.23 -16.01 -2.65
C TRP A 325 -14.96 -15.32 -3.12
N ASP A 326 -15.13 -14.19 -3.79
CA ASP A 326 -14.04 -13.30 -4.14
C ASP A 326 -14.59 -11.89 -3.97
N GLY A 327 -14.10 -11.21 -2.94
CA GLY A 327 -14.33 -9.80 -2.79
C GLY A 327 -13.44 -9.08 -3.80
N THR A 328 -14.00 -8.74 -4.97
CA THR A 328 -13.18 -8.14 -6.04
C THR A 328 -12.31 -6.98 -5.54
N ASP A 329 -10.99 -7.14 -5.66
CA ASP A 329 -10.03 -6.09 -5.34
C ASP A 329 -10.24 -4.89 -6.26
N ARG A 330 -9.87 -3.69 -5.80
CA ARG A 330 -10.11 -2.49 -6.59
C ARG A 330 -9.10 -1.38 -6.38
N MET A 331 -8.73 -0.74 -7.49
CA MET A 331 -8.00 0.52 -7.54
C MET A 331 -8.81 1.57 -8.30
N ASP A 332 -9.27 2.60 -7.60
CA ASP A 332 -9.98 3.73 -8.19
C ASP A 332 -9.14 5.01 -8.15
N VAL A 333 -8.70 5.48 -9.31
CA VAL A 333 -7.90 6.71 -9.44
C VAL A 333 -8.76 7.84 -10.01
N THR A 334 -8.83 8.97 -9.30
CA THR A 334 -9.57 10.16 -9.73
C THR A 334 -8.68 11.40 -9.78
N LEU A 335 -8.61 12.04 -10.95
CA LEU A 335 -7.96 13.34 -11.15
C LEU A 335 -9.02 14.43 -11.26
N ASN A 336 -8.91 15.46 -10.41
CA ASN A 336 -9.84 16.59 -10.33
C ASN A 336 -9.10 17.93 -10.45
N ASN A 337 -9.82 18.95 -10.89
CA ASN A 337 -9.41 20.36 -10.83
C ASN A 337 -8.02 20.63 -11.44
N GLY A 338 -7.81 20.20 -12.68
CA GLY A 338 -6.56 20.45 -13.41
C GLY A 338 -5.38 19.58 -12.97
N SER A 339 -5.62 18.52 -12.19
CA SER A 339 -4.57 17.56 -11.82
C SER A 339 -3.92 16.91 -13.05
N LYS A 340 -2.65 16.56 -12.92
CA LYS A 340 -1.87 15.94 -13.99
C LYS A 340 -1.26 14.62 -13.54
N TRP A 341 -1.41 13.57 -14.33
CA TRP A 341 -0.66 12.32 -14.20
C TRP A 341 0.20 12.10 -15.44
N VAL A 342 1.48 11.80 -15.25
CA VAL A 342 2.38 11.28 -16.30
C VAL A 342 2.86 9.90 -15.85
N GLY A 343 2.48 8.85 -16.57
CA GLY A 343 2.75 7.46 -16.16
C GLY A 343 1.77 6.46 -16.77
N ALA A 344 1.81 5.20 -16.35
CA ALA A 344 0.88 4.16 -16.78
C ALA A 344 0.14 3.50 -15.61
N ALA A 345 -1.03 2.95 -15.94
CA ALA A 345 -1.80 2.08 -15.05
C ALA A 345 -1.34 0.62 -15.25
N MET A 346 -0.81 0.00 -14.21
CA MET A 346 -0.27 -1.35 -14.26
C MET A 346 -1.11 -2.30 -13.41
N SER A 347 -2.02 -3.02 -14.04
CA SER A 347 -2.65 -4.19 -13.41
C SER A 347 -1.69 -5.38 -13.45
N MET A 348 -1.53 -6.06 -12.32
CA MET A 348 -0.66 -7.22 -12.14
C MET A 348 -1.31 -8.26 -11.21
N HIS A 349 -0.71 -9.44 -11.13
CA HIS A 349 -0.95 -10.45 -10.10
C HIS A 349 0.38 -11.03 -9.67
N GLN A 350 0.42 -11.54 -8.45
CA GLN A 350 1.56 -12.30 -7.96
C GLN A 350 1.53 -13.71 -8.57
N VAL A 351 2.71 -14.27 -8.84
CA VAL A 351 2.87 -15.63 -9.36
C VAL A 351 3.73 -16.46 -8.42
N ASP A 352 3.24 -17.66 -8.10
CA ASP A 352 4.02 -18.75 -7.51
C ASP A 352 4.59 -19.59 -8.67
N SER A 353 5.87 -19.35 -8.98
CA SER A 353 6.50 -19.93 -10.18
C SER A 353 6.78 -21.43 -10.07
N ASP A 354 6.93 -21.97 -8.86
CA ASP A 354 7.32 -23.36 -8.62
C ASP A 354 6.27 -24.19 -7.86
N GLY A 355 5.18 -23.56 -7.42
CA GLY A 355 4.00 -24.20 -6.81
C GLY A 355 4.21 -24.56 -5.35
N ASP A 356 5.14 -23.91 -4.65
CA ASP A 356 5.45 -24.19 -3.24
C ASP A 356 4.58 -23.41 -2.24
N GLY A 357 3.71 -22.52 -2.74
CA GLY A 357 2.85 -21.64 -1.96
C GLY A 357 3.51 -20.30 -1.60
N VAL A 358 4.72 -20.02 -2.10
CA VAL A 358 5.42 -18.73 -1.95
C VAL A 358 5.41 -17.99 -3.27
N TYR A 359 4.69 -16.87 -3.27
CA TYR A 359 4.68 -15.97 -4.42
C TYR A 359 6.03 -15.26 -4.57
N ASP A 360 6.68 -15.43 -5.72
CA ASP A 360 8.08 -15.02 -5.95
C ASP A 360 8.26 -14.04 -7.11
N SER A 361 7.19 -13.74 -7.85
CA SER A 361 7.23 -12.86 -9.00
C SER A 361 5.88 -12.20 -9.30
N PHE A 362 5.86 -11.30 -10.28
CA PHE A 362 4.65 -10.64 -10.77
C PHE A 362 4.47 -10.90 -12.26
N ALA A 363 3.21 -11.02 -12.69
CA ALA A 363 2.83 -11.08 -14.09
C ALA A 363 1.82 -9.98 -14.44
N VAL A 364 1.79 -9.65 -15.73
CA VAL A 364 0.94 -8.58 -16.27
C VAL A 364 -0.53 -9.02 -16.28
N GLY A 365 -1.40 -8.12 -15.78
CA GLY A 365 -2.82 -8.36 -15.54
C GLY A 365 -3.07 -8.97 -14.15
N THR A 366 -4.22 -8.70 -13.53
CA THR A 366 -4.85 -9.52 -12.49
C THR A 366 -5.24 -10.93 -12.96
N GLU A 367 -5.58 -11.81 -12.02
CA GLU A 367 -6.14 -13.14 -12.33
C GLU A 367 -7.55 -13.04 -12.94
N ALA A 368 -7.94 -14.08 -13.68
CA ALA A 368 -9.19 -14.10 -14.42
C ALA A 368 -9.73 -15.53 -14.67
N THR A 369 -11.05 -15.69 -14.67
CA THR A 369 -11.74 -16.94 -15.02
C THR A 369 -12.95 -16.73 -15.94
N ALA A 370 -13.15 -17.70 -16.83
CA ALA A 370 -14.33 -17.82 -17.70
C ALA A 370 -15.37 -18.81 -17.15
N THR A 371 -15.07 -19.50 -16.05
CA THR A 371 -15.98 -20.46 -15.42
C THR A 371 -16.90 -19.71 -14.47
N LEU A 372 -18.08 -19.31 -14.94
CA LEU A 372 -19.04 -18.48 -14.21
C LEU A 372 -20.26 -19.33 -13.79
N LEU A 373 -20.24 -19.86 -12.56
CA LEU A 373 -21.27 -20.73 -12.00
C LEU A 373 -22.30 -19.94 -11.21
N ASP A 374 -21.83 -19.18 -10.22
CA ASP A 374 -22.64 -18.31 -9.35
C ASP A 374 -22.04 -16.91 -9.18
N ILE A 375 -21.00 -16.58 -9.94
CA ILE A 375 -20.41 -15.24 -10.04
C ILE A 375 -20.75 -14.56 -11.37
N THR A 376 -20.82 -13.22 -11.36
CA THR A 376 -21.10 -12.43 -12.57
C THR A 376 -19.81 -11.85 -13.12
N ALA A 377 -19.62 -11.91 -14.45
CA ALA A 377 -18.50 -11.26 -15.11
C ALA A 377 -18.40 -9.77 -14.75
N ASN A 378 -17.16 -9.31 -14.48
CA ASN A 378 -16.85 -7.93 -14.09
C ASN A 378 -15.77 -7.29 -14.99
N SER A 379 -15.21 -8.06 -15.94
CA SER A 379 -14.08 -7.66 -16.78
C SER A 379 -14.49 -7.01 -18.09
N LEU A 380 -13.68 -6.05 -18.55
CA LEU A 380 -13.69 -5.56 -19.95
C LEU A 380 -12.50 -6.04 -20.77
N TRP A 381 -11.68 -6.94 -20.23
CA TRP A 381 -10.52 -7.46 -20.96
C TRP A 381 -10.95 -8.32 -22.15
N PRO A 382 -10.25 -8.20 -23.29
CA PRO A 382 -10.68 -8.83 -24.54
C PRO A 382 -10.37 -10.34 -24.62
N TRP A 383 -10.42 -11.07 -23.50
CA TRP A 383 -10.11 -12.49 -23.47
C TRP A 383 -11.30 -13.31 -23.97
N SER A 384 -11.03 -14.28 -24.84
CA SER A 384 -12.04 -15.20 -25.35
C SER A 384 -12.32 -16.27 -24.30
N THR A 385 -13.60 -16.52 -24.00
CA THR A 385 -14.01 -17.69 -23.22
C THR A 385 -14.17 -18.89 -24.13
N TYR A 386 -13.73 -20.06 -23.66
CA TYR A 386 -13.81 -21.31 -24.42
C TYR A 386 -14.86 -22.24 -23.81
N GLY A 387 -15.58 -22.96 -24.66
CA GLY A 387 -16.66 -23.84 -24.22
C GLY A 387 -16.15 -24.98 -23.36
N ILE A 388 -16.96 -25.37 -22.37
CA ILE A 388 -16.76 -26.60 -21.60
C ILE A 388 -17.59 -27.69 -22.28
N ASN A 389 -17.04 -28.90 -22.36
CA ASN A 389 -17.72 -30.01 -23.01
C ASN A 389 -19.05 -30.35 -22.32
N ASN A 390 -20.14 -30.26 -23.08
CA ASN A 390 -21.50 -30.56 -22.62
C ASN A 390 -22.05 -31.80 -23.35
N SER A 391 -22.50 -32.81 -22.60
CA SER A 391 -23.11 -34.04 -23.15
C SER A 391 -24.46 -33.82 -23.82
N ASP A 392 -25.09 -32.66 -23.62
CA ASP A 392 -26.39 -32.30 -24.21
C ASP A 392 -26.28 -31.68 -25.60
N THR A 393 -25.07 -31.34 -26.06
CA THR A 393 -24.85 -30.82 -27.41
C THR A 393 -24.17 -31.87 -28.29
N ALA A 394 -24.47 -31.83 -29.60
CA ALA A 394 -23.89 -32.76 -30.57
C ALA A 394 -22.46 -32.37 -30.99
N TYR A 395 -21.90 -31.30 -30.42
CA TYR A 395 -20.62 -30.71 -30.79
C TYR A 395 -19.72 -30.64 -29.56
N ASP A 396 -18.45 -31.01 -29.74
CA ASP A 396 -17.41 -30.76 -28.75
C ASP A 396 -17.18 -29.25 -28.68
N GLU A 397 -17.52 -28.62 -27.55
CA GLU A 397 -17.36 -27.18 -27.34
C GLU A 397 -15.99 -26.85 -26.71
N ASN A 398 -15.22 -27.86 -26.31
CA ASN A 398 -13.90 -27.70 -25.74
C ASN A 398 -12.93 -27.12 -26.78
N GLY A 399 -12.30 -25.99 -26.44
CA GLY A 399 -11.37 -25.30 -27.32
C GLY A 399 -12.02 -24.42 -28.40
N HIS A 400 -13.35 -24.22 -28.37
CA HIS A 400 -14.05 -23.26 -29.23
C HIS A 400 -14.40 -21.98 -28.47
N VAL A 401 -14.19 -20.81 -29.09
CA VAL A 401 -14.59 -19.52 -28.50
C VAL A 401 -16.12 -19.43 -28.44
N ILE A 402 -16.65 -19.25 -27.24
CA ILE A 402 -18.11 -19.17 -26.98
C ILE A 402 -18.55 -17.81 -26.44
N GLY A 403 -17.61 -16.93 -26.07
CA GLY A 403 -17.92 -15.62 -25.53
C GLY A 403 -16.69 -14.83 -25.12
N ASN A 404 -16.93 -13.80 -24.31
CA ASN A 404 -15.93 -12.85 -23.80
C ASN A 404 -16.25 -12.39 -22.37
N GLU A 405 -17.15 -13.08 -21.68
CA GLU A 405 -17.57 -12.76 -20.32
C GLU A 405 -16.60 -13.40 -19.33
N VAL A 406 -15.82 -12.59 -18.63
CA VAL A 406 -14.77 -13.05 -17.70
C VAL A 406 -14.95 -12.35 -16.36
N TYR A 407 -14.64 -13.08 -15.30
CA TYR A 407 -14.48 -12.54 -13.96
C TYR A 407 -12.99 -12.36 -13.64
N GLN A 408 -12.60 -11.19 -13.17
CA GLN A 408 -11.25 -10.83 -12.74
C GLN A 408 -11.20 -10.64 -11.24
N SER A 409 -10.05 -10.98 -10.64
CA SER A 409 -9.81 -10.76 -9.22
C SER A 409 -9.74 -9.28 -8.84
N GLY A 410 -9.27 -8.42 -9.76
CA GLY A 410 -9.09 -7.00 -9.46
C GLY A 410 -9.49 -6.07 -10.60
N LEU A 411 -10.03 -4.90 -10.23
CA LEU A 411 -10.46 -3.84 -11.15
C LEU A 411 -9.69 -2.53 -10.96
N PHE A 412 -9.12 -2.00 -12.05
CA PHE A 412 -8.43 -0.72 -12.09
C PHE A 412 -9.24 0.31 -12.90
N ASN A 413 -9.84 1.28 -12.22
CA ASN A 413 -10.61 2.36 -12.84
C ASN A 413 -9.93 3.71 -12.75
N VAL A 414 -10.08 4.52 -13.81
CA VAL A 414 -9.52 5.88 -13.90
C VAL A 414 -10.62 6.86 -14.28
N THR A 415 -10.74 7.96 -13.52
CA THR A 415 -11.66 9.07 -13.78
C THR A 415 -10.90 10.40 -13.85
N LEU A 416 -11.13 11.18 -14.90
CA LEU A 416 -10.58 12.52 -15.07
C LEU A 416 -11.71 13.56 -15.13
N ASN A 417 -11.62 14.59 -14.29
CA ASN A 417 -12.60 15.67 -14.19
C ASN A 417 -11.94 17.06 -14.19
N GLY A 418 -12.70 18.08 -14.56
CA GLY A 418 -12.35 19.48 -14.33
C GLY A 418 -11.05 19.92 -15.01
N GLY A 419 -10.85 19.57 -16.28
CA GLY A 419 -9.68 19.95 -17.06
C GLY A 419 -8.40 19.20 -16.68
N SER A 420 -8.53 18.04 -16.03
CA SER A 420 -7.38 17.20 -15.65
C SER A 420 -6.75 16.51 -16.87
N ARG A 421 -5.50 16.08 -16.72
CA ARG A 421 -4.72 15.49 -17.81
C ARG A 421 -3.99 14.23 -17.38
N TRP A 422 -4.11 13.17 -18.18
CA TRP A 422 -3.25 11.99 -18.09
C TRP A 422 -2.41 11.87 -19.35
N ASP A 423 -1.09 11.86 -19.21
CA ASP A 423 -0.14 11.57 -20.27
C ASP A 423 0.36 10.14 -20.07
N THR A 424 -0.22 9.19 -20.83
CA THR A 424 0.27 7.81 -20.82
C THR A 424 1.62 7.76 -21.50
N THR A 425 2.48 6.87 -21.02
CA THR A 425 3.88 6.75 -21.47
C THR A 425 4.22 5.33 -21.88
N LYS A 426 3.49 4.34 -21.36
CA LYS A 426 3.50 2.93 -21.77
C LYS A 426 2.09 2.36 -21.77
N THR A 427 1.97 1.07 -22.05
CA THR A 427 0.68 0.35 -22.02
C THR A 427 0.04 0.47 -20.66
N SER A 428 -1.23 0.87 -20.65
CA SER A 428 -2.06 0.92 -19.45
C SER A 428 -3.11 -0.18 -19.51
N LEU A 429 -3.21 -0.97 -18.44
CA LEU A 429 -4.28 -1.95 -18.25
C LEU A 429 -5.27 -1.37 -17.24
N ILE A 430 -6.47 -1.07 -17.71
CA ILE A 430 -7.56 -0.49 -16.92
C ILE A 430 -8.88 -1.09 -17.37
N ASP A 431 -9.85 -1.12 -16.47
CA ASP A 431 -11.19 -1.63 -16.72
C ASP A 431 -12.11 -0.50 -17.14
N THR A 432 -12.10 0.63 -16.42
CA THR A 432 -12.92 1.80 -16.77
C THR A 432 -12.10 3.06 -16.95
N LEU A 433 -12.39 3.81 -18.02
CA LEU A 433 -11.90 5.17 -18.21
C LEU A 433 -13.06 6.15 -18.38
N SER A 434 -13.18 7.11 -17.47
CA SER A 434 -14.16 8.20 -17.52
C SER A 434 -13.47 9.54 -17.70
N ILE A 435 -13.84 10.30 -18.75
CA ILE A 435 -13.21 11.59 -19.09
C ILE A 435 -14.30 12.67 -19.15
N ASN A 436 -14.27 13.60 -18.20
CA ASN A 436 -15.30 14.62 -18.02
C ASN A 436 -14.71 16.03 -17.90
N GLY A 437 -15.55 17.04 -18.10
CA GLY A 437 -15.23 18.43 -17.74
C GLY A 437 -14.02 19.02 -18.48
N GLY A 438 -13.82 18.67 -19.75
CA GLY A 438 -12.71 19.16 -20.57
C GLY A 438 -11.36 18.50 -20.29
N SER A 439 -11.36 17.40 -19.53
CA SER A 439 -10.14 16.61 -19.28
C SER A 439 -9.67 15.87 -20.54
N VAL A 440 -8.39 15.48 -20.56
CA VAL A 440 -7.77 14.82 -21.72
C VAL A 440 -6.84 13.69 -21.30
N VAL A 441 -6.79 12.66 -22.15
CA VAL A 441 -5.75 11.62 -22.10
C VAL A 441 -4.90 11.78 -23.35
N SER A 442 -3.59 11.94 -23.18
CA SER A 442 -2.61 11.89 -24.26
C SER A 442 -1.98 10.51 -24.26
N VAL A 443 -2.05 9.81 -25.38
CA VAL A 443 -1.46 8.48 -25.52
C VAL A 443 -0.08 8.63 -26.14
N ALA A 444 0.95 8.06 -25.50
CA ALA A 444 2.29 7.99 -26.10
C ALA A 444 2.21 7.27 -27.46
N ASP A 445 2.84 7.86 -28.46
CA ASP A 445 2.75 7.47 -29.87
C ASP A 445 3.02 5.96 -30.05
N SER A 446 1.98 5.19 -30.34
CA SER A 446 2.08 3.74 -30.52
C SER A 446 2.87 3.46 -31.79
N THR A 447 3.97 2.70 -31.70
CA THR A 447 4.58 2.12 -32.91
C THR A 447 3.58 1.12 -33.49
N GLY A 448 2.97 1.49 -34.62
CA GLY A 448 2.08 0.59 -35.34
C GLY A 448 2.81 -0.69 -35.75
N PHE A 449 2.22 -1.84 -35.45
CA PHE A 449 2.63 -3.14 -35.99
C PHE A 449 2.07 -3.33 -37.41
#